data_AF-X0UJ33-F1
#
_entry.id   AF-X0UJ33-F1
#
_cell.length_a   1.000
_cell.length_b   1.000
_cell.length_c   1.000
_cell.angle_alpha   90.00
_cell.angle_beta   90.00
_cell.angle_gamma   90.00
#
_symmetry.space_group_name_H-M   'P 1'
#
loop_
_entity.id
_entity.type
_entity.pdbx_description
1 polymer ?
#
loop_
_entity_poly.entity_id
_entity_poly.type
_entity_poly.pdbx_seq_one_letter_code
_entity_poly.pdbx_strand_id
1 'polypeptide(L)' 'MLAKSVKTIPADASYEPKWDGFRSICFRDGDQVEVGSRNEKPMTRYFPELVVAARAELPQ' A
#
# COMPACT_ATOMS: atom_id res chain seq x y z
N MET A 1 5.50 6.92 8.02
CA MET A 1 6.62 7.44 7.20
C MET A 1 6.08 8.36 6.10
N LEU A 2 6.67 9.54 5.89
CA LEU A 2 6.29 10.51 4.86
C LEU A 2 7.54 10.93 4.04
N ALA A 3 7.33 11.54 2.88
CA ALA A 3 8.41 12.02 2.01
C ALA A 3 8.47 13.55 1.99
N LYS A 4 9.69 14.10 1.87
CA LYS A 4 9.92 15.53 1.66
C LYS A 4 10.01 15.84 0.16
N SER A 5 9.34 16.90 -0.28
CA SER A 5 9.45 17.36 -1.66
C SER A 5 10.83 17.98 -1.91
N VAL A 6 11.45 17.64 -3.05
CA VAL A 6 12.75 18.15 -3.50
C VAL A 6 12.64 18.65 -4.93
N LYS A 7 13.46 19.64 -5.29
CA LYS A 7 13.44 20.25 -6.64
C LYS A 7 14.25 19.45 -7.68
N THR A 8 15.17 18.62 -7.23
CA THR A 8 16.10 17.87 -8.08
C THR A 8 16.15 16.42 -7.63
N ILE A 9 16.21 15.50 -8.60
CA ILE A 9 16.36 14.06 -8.36
C ILE A 9 17.83 13.78 -7.99
N PRO A 10 18.13 13.14 -6.84
CA PRO A 10 19.49 12.77 -6.45
C PRO A 10 20.17 11.81 -7.45
N ALA A 11 21.49 11.62 -7.39
CA ALA A 11 22.16 10.63 -8.26
C ALA A 11 22.18 9.22 -7.63
N ASP A 12 22.44 9.14 -6.33
CA ASP A 12 22.74 7.88 -5.63
C ASP A 12 21.57 7.40 -4.75
N ALA A 13 20.40 7.17 -5.35
CA ALA A 13 19.23 6.64 -4.65
C ALA A 13 18.47 5.60 -5.48
N SER A 14 17.64 4.81 -4.80
CA SER A 14 16.67 3.93 -5.46
C SER A 14 15.42 4.71 -5.85
N TYR A 15 14.92 4.47 -7.06
CA TYR A 15 13.76 5.18 -7.61
C TYR A 15 12.61 4.22 -7.89
N GLU A 16 11.41 4.64 -7.48
CA GLU A 16 10.15 3.98 -7.81
C GLU A 16 9.19 5.00 -8.44
N PRO A 17 8.31 4.60 -9.37
CA PRO A 17 7.28 5.47 -9.90
C PRO A 17 6.38 6.04 -8.79
N LYS A 18 6.07 7.34 -8.87
CA LYS A 18 5.06 7.93 -7.99
C LYS A 18 3.67 7.63 -8.54
N TRP A 19 3.03 6.61 -7.98
CA TRP A 19 1.64 6.29 -8.29
C TRP A 19 0.67 7.40 -7.85
N ASP A 20 -0.35 7.66 -8.67
CA ASP A 20 -1.47 8.54 -8.33
C ASP A 20 -2.68 7.68 -7.93
N GLY A 21 -2.90 7.57 -6.63
CA GLY A 21 -3.90 6.69 -6.06
C GLY A 21 -3.89 6.74 -4.53
N PHE A 22 -4.52 5.74 -3.92
CA PHE A 22 -4.59 5.65 -2.46
C PHE A 22 -3.39 4.90 -1.91
N ARG A 23 -2.61 5.58 -1.06
CA ARG A 23 -1.62 4.89 -0.24
C ARG A 23 -2.36 4.07 0.83
N SER A 24 -2.09 2.78 0.85
CA SER A 24 -2.69 1.84 1.80
C SER A 24 -1.64 0.95 2.46
N ILE A 25 -2.00 0.38 3.60
CA ILE A 25 -1.23 -0.67 4.28
C ILE A 25 -2.11 -1.92 4.31
N CYS A 26 -1.54 -3.05 3.88
CA CYS A 26 -2.19 -4.36 3.96
C CYS A 26 -1.67 -5.09 5.20
N PHE A 27 -2.56 -5.48 6.09
CA PHE A 27 -2.28 -6.40 7.19
C PHE A 27 -2.87 -7.75 6.83
N ARG A 28 -2.08 -8.81 6.99
CA ARG A 28 -2.52 -10.18 6.77
C ARG A 28 -2.11 -11.06 7.93
N ASP A 29 -3.08 -11.84 8.43
CA ASP A 29 -2.92 -12.90 9.42
C ASP A 29 -3.71 -14.12 8.92
N GLY A 30 -3.02 -15.06 8.26
CA GLY A 30 -3.64 -16.20 7.59
C GLY A 30 -4.70 -15.77 6.56
N ASP A 31 -5.96 -16.07 6.85
CA ASP A 31 -7.11 -15.69 6.01
C ASP A 31 -7.67 -14.29 6.34
N GLN A 32 -7.28 -13.68 7.44
CA GLN A 32 -7.71 -12.32 7.78
C GLN A 32 -6.85 -11.32 7.02
N VAL A 33 -7.49 -10.46 6.22
CA VAL A 33 -6.81 -9.41 5.45
C VAL A 33 -7.54 -8.10 5.67
N GLU A 34 -6.78 -7.08 6.06
CA GLU A 34 -7.26 -5.72 6.25
C GLU A 34 -6.46 -4.74 5.41
N VAL A 35 -7.16 -3.87 4.69
CA VAL A 35 -6.53 -2.77 3.93
C VAL A 35 -6.91 -1.47 4.61
N GLY A 36 -5.92 -0.79 5.20
CA GLY A 36 -6.07 0.51 5.84
C GLY A 36 -5.63 1.65 4.92
N SER A 37 -6.39 2.75 4.92
CA SER A 37 -5.98 3.99 4.23
C SER A 37 -4.84 4.72 4.95
N ARG A 38 -4.28 5.75 4.29
CA ARG A 38 -3.35 6.70 4.93
C ARG A 38 -3.85 7.28 6.27
N ASN A 39 -5.16 7.45 6.45
CA ASN A 39 -5.76 8.02 7.66
C ASN A 39 -6.45 6.94 8.52
N GLU A 40 -6.00 5.69 8.44
CA GLU A 40 -6.46 4.55 9.25
C GLU A 40 -7.94 4.19 9.07
N LYS A 41 -8.60 4.73 8.05
CA LYS A 41 -9.96 4.32 7.68
C LYS A 41 -9.94 2.95 6.98
N PRO A 42 -10.88 2.04 7.31
CA PRO A 42 -11.01 0.75 6.63
C PRO A 42 -11.32 0.91 5.13
N MET A 43 -10.51 0.29 4.29
CA MET A 43 -10.68 0.28 2.82
C MET A 43 -11.12 -1.08 2.28
N THR A 44 -11.01 -2.15 3.07
CA THR A 44 -11.35 -3.54 2.70
C THR A 44 -12.70 -3.66 1.99
N ARG A 45 -13.74 -2.99 2.50
CA ARG A 45 -15.10 -3.02 1.93
C ARG A 45 -15.22 -2.45 0.51
N TYR A 46 -14.27 -1.58 0.13
CA TYR A 46 -14.29 -0.87 -1.15
C TYR A 46 -13.44 -1.58 -2.22
N PHE A 47 -12.52 -2.45 -1.80
CA PHE A 47 -11.58 -3.15 -2.68
C PHE A 47 -11.53 -4.65 -2.35
N PRO A 48 -12.69 -5.37 -2.41
CA PRO A 48 -12.75 -6.80 -2.08
C PRO A 48 -11.85 -7.66 -2.99
N GLU A 49 -11.60 -7.24 -4.23
CA GLU A 49 -10.70 -7.90 -5.16
C GLU A 49 -9.25 -7.92 -4.66
N LEU A 50 -8.82 -6.87 -3.94
CA LEU A 50 -7.48 -6.81 -3.36
C LEU A 50 -7.33 -7.77 -2.18
N VAL A 51 -8.41 -8.05 -1.45
CA VAL A 51 -8.43 -9.06 -0.37
C VAL A 51 -8.22 -10.46 -0.95
N VAL A 52 -8.92 -10.77 -2.03
CA VAL A 52 -8.79 -12.07 -2.72
C VAL A 52 -7.36 -12.24 -3.26
N ALA A 53 -6.83 -11.23 -3.95
CA ALA A 53 -5.47 -11.25 -4.47
C ALA A 53 -4.43 -11.37 -3.35
N ALA A 54 -4.60 -10.62 -2.24
CA ALA A 54 -3.69 -10.70 -1.11
C ALA A 54 -3.65 -12.11 -0.51
N ARG A 55 -4.79 -12.80 -0.39
CA ARG A 55 -4.84 -14.19 0.11
C ARG A 55 -4.15 -15.19 -0.81
N ALA A 56 -4.27 -15.00 -2.13
CA ALA A 56 -3.71 -15.91 -3.12
C ALA A 56 -2.18 -15.73 -3.29
N GLU A 57 -1.70 -14.48 -3.28
CA GLU A 57 -0.36 -14.15 -3.77
C GLU A 57 0.64 -13.79 -2.67
N LEU A 58 0.20 -13.43 -1.46
CA LEU A 58 1.10 -13.08 -0.37
C LEU A 58 1.43 -14.30 0.52
N PRO A 59 2.54 -14.28 1.27
CA PRO A 59 2.80 -15.24 2.34
C PRO A 59 1.77 -15.14 3.47
N GLN A 60 1.66 -16.22 4.27
CA GLN A 60 0.85 -16.27 5.49
C GLN A 60 1.66 -15.88 6.72
#